data_AF-A0A0N0PE68-F1
#
_entry.id   AF-A0A0N0PE68-F1
#
_cell.length_a   1.000
_cell.length_b   1.000
_cell.length_c   1.000
_cell.angle_alpha   90.00
_cell.angle_beta   90.00
_cell.angle_gamma   90.00
#
_symmetry.space_group_name_H-M   'P 1'
#
loop_
_entity.id
_entity.type
_entity.pdbx_description
1 polymer ?
#
loop_
_entity_poly.entity_id
_entity_poly.type
_entity_poly.pdbx_seq_one_letter_code
_entity_poly.pdbx_strand_id
1 'polypeptide(L)'
;MGRNLIIPGGTRVIDATGKLVLPGGIDPHTHLELEMMGAKTADDFYTGTRAAVAGGTTTVIDFVLPQKGQSLIEAYNHWREKADSKVCCDYALHVGVTWWSPAVAKEMQQLCSEEYGVNSFKMFMAYKDTWMLDDYHLYIAMETCKQLGALPMVHAENGHIIARNTEKLLAAGKTDPEGHELSRDEEVEAEAVNRACVIANQANSPLYIVHMMSRSAVKALENARPRQKQPVYGETLAATVGTDGSHYRNACFRHAAGHVMSPPLRPDPDTPQAMLEALADDCVQLIGSDNCTFHEKDKAKGHGDFSKIPNGVNGVEDRMSILWQKGVNTGIMDPCRFVSVTSATAARVFNLWPRKGRVCVGADADLVVWDPRLQRTISAARHAHAVDFNIFEGQNVVGSPQYVVVNGRVCFDDGDLRVVEGFGKFVKTPVMSPYVYGGEAPKARTPEPHAPSPRLDLPTRVTNGTPTPTSELQLVSKQLADSALSSGCSTPTGRKMREPGQRDLQNSTFSISKELEGPETKTSVRVRNPPGGKSSGLW
;
A
#
# COMPACT_ATOMS: atom_id res chain seq x y z
N MET A 1 -26.39 18.48 -1.18
CA MET A 1 -25.46 18.50 -0.02
C MET A 1 -25.51 19.89 0.60
N GLY A 2 -25.57 19.99 1.92
CA GLY A 2 -25.69 21.27 2.61
C GLY A 2 -26.06 21.08 4.07
N ARG A 3 -26.23 22.21 4.77
CA ARG A 3 -26.70 22.23 6.17
C ARG A 3 -28.23 22.25 6.19
N ASN A 4 -28.82 21.62 7.21
CA ASN A 4 -30.27 21.66 7.48
C ASN A 4 -31.13 21.28 6.26
N LEU A 5 -30.80 20.15 5.63
CA LEU A 5 -31.53 19.65 4.47
C LEU A 5 -32.97 19.28 4.84
N ILE A 6 -33.91 19.62 3.95
CA ILE A 6 -35.29 19.14 4.04
C ILE A 6 -35.28 17.65 3.66
N ILE A 7 -35.65 16.79 4.60
CA ILE A 7 -35.67 15.33 4.41
C ILE A 7 -37.09 14.85 4.08
N PRO A 8 -37.30 14.09 2.99
CA PRO A 8 -38.56 13.42 2.74
C PRO A 8 -38.90 12.44 3.87
N GLY A 9 -40.20 12.27 4.16
CA GLY A 9 -40.66 11.29 5.15
C GLY A 9 -40.22 9.87 4.79
N GLY A 10 -39.90 9.06 5.80
CA GLY A 10 -39.44 7.67 5.61
C GLY A 10 -37.95 7.52 5.23
N THR A 11 -37.21 8.62 5.08
CA THR A 11 -35.75 8.58 4.84
C THR A 11 -35.03 8.01 6.07
N ARG A 12 -34.21 6.97 5.88
CA ARG A 12 -33.31 6.48 6.93
C ARG A 12 -32.27 7.55 7.26
N VAL A 13 -32.20 7.96 8.52
CA VAL A 13 -31.21 8.93 9.03
C VAL A 13 -30.06 8.16 9.67
N ILE A 14 -28.82 8.53 9.32
CA ILE A 14 -27.59 8.03 9.95
C ILE A 14 -26.97 9.18 10.75
N ASP A 15 -26.72 8.96 12.04
CA ASP A 15 -26.09 9.96 12.90
C ASP A 15 -24.55 9.95 12.74
N ALA A 16 -24.05 10.94 12.02
CA ALA A 16 -22.62 11.18 11.81
C ALA A 16 -22.04 12.24 12.77
N THR A 17 -22.72 12.56 13.89
CA THR A 17 -22.23 13.56 14.87
C THR A 17 -20.87 13.14 15.44
N GLY A 18 -19.88 14.05 15.35
CA GLY A 18 -18.51 13.79 15.80
C GLY A 18 -17.71 12.81 14.93
N LYS A 19 -18.22 12.48 13.74
CA LYS A 19 -17.62 11.53 12.79
C LYS A 19 -17.31 12.23 11.47
N LEU A 20 -16.56 11.55 10.60
CA LEU A 20 -16.23 12.04 9.27
C LEU A 20 -17.09 11.32 8.22
N VAL A 21 -17.54 12.04 7.20
CA VAL A 21 -18.19 11.46 6.03
C VAL A 21 -17.19 11.51 4.87
N LEU A 22 -16.61 10.36 4.57
CA LEU A 22 -15.58 10.17 3.55
C LEU A 22 -16.19 9.54 2.30
N PRO A 23 -15.60 9.75 1.10
CA PRO A 23 -15.88 8.85 -0.01
C PRO A 23 -15.44 7.43 0.36
N GLY A 24 -16.13 6.42 -0.16
CA GLY A 24 -15.68 5.05 -0.02
C GLY A 24 -14.29 4.83 -0.60
N GLY A 25 -13.51 3.99 0.08
CA GLY A 25 -12.17 3.63 -0.37
C GLY A 25 -12.21 2.98 -1.75
N ILE A 26 -11.20 3.27 -2.57
CA ILE A 26 -10.93 2.55 -3.82
C ILE A 26 -9.63 1.78 -3.63
N ASP A 27 -9.69 0.46 -3.75
CA ASP A 27 -8.50 -0.39 -3.74
C ASP A 27 -8.13 -0.74 -5.18
N PRO A 28 -7.07 -0.14 -5.74
CA PRO A 28 -6.67 -0.38 -7.12
C PRO A 28 -5.88 -1.68 -7.32
N HIS A 29 -5.71 -2.51 -6.27
CA HIS A 29 -4.88 -3.69 -6.36
C HIS A 29 -5.44 -4.87 -5.59
N THR A 30 -6.27 -5.67 -6.26
CA THR A 30 -6.76 -6.96 -5.72
C THR A 30 -6.49 -8.11 -6.70
N HIS A 31 -6.44 -9.33 -6.16
CA HIS A 31 -6.41 -10.58 -6.90
C HIS A 31 -7.43 -11.55 -6.32
N LEU A 32 -8.69 -11.36 -6.71
CA LEU A 32 -9.81 -12.17 -6.24
C LEU A 32 -10.05 -13.34 -7.19
N GLU A 33 -10.21 -14.53 -6.62
CA GLU A 33 -10.40 -15.75 -7.39
C GLU A 33 -9.32 -15.99 -8.49
N LEU A 34 -8.06 -15.66 -8.16
CA LEU A 34 -6.87 -15.86 -8.99
C LEU A 34 -6.30 -17.26 -8.77
N GLU A 35 -5.86 -17.89 -9.86
CA GLU A 35 -5.07 -19.13 -9.82
C GLU A 35 -3.61 -18.82 -10.15
N MET A 36 -2.71 -19.09 -9.19
CA MET A 36 -1.29 -18.81 -9.32
C MET A 36 -0.47 -19.81 -8.51
N MET A 37 0.70 -20.21 -9.02
CA MET A 37 1.64 -21.11 -8.33
C MET A 37 1.00 -22.42 -7.79
N GLY A 38 0.04 -22.97 -8.55
CA GLY A 38 -0.64 -24.22 -8.18
C GLY A 38 -1.63 -24.11 -7.01
N ALA A 39 -2.07 -22.89 -6.69
CA ALA A 39 -3.12 -22.63 -5.71
C ALA A 39 -4.12 -21.59 -6.25
N LYS A 40 -5.33 -21.62 -5.71
CA LYS A 40 -6.37 -20.61 -5.94
C LYS A 40 -6.46 -19.72 -4.72
N THR A 41 -6.69 -18.43 -4.90
CA THR A 41 -6.86 -17.51 -3.77
C THR A 41 -8.07 -17.91 -2.92
N ALA A 42 -7.96 -17.69 -1.61
CA ALA A 42 -9.01 -17.99 -0.64
C ALA A 42 -10.17 -16.99 -0.75
N ASP A 43 -9.86 -15.70 -0.88
CA ASP A 43 -10.86 -14.69 -1.17
C ASP A 43 -11.25 -14.73 -2.66
N ASP A 44 -12.52 -15.05 -2.92
CA ASP A 44 -13.16 -14.88 -4.21
C ASP A 44 -13.79 -13.48 -4.35
N PHE A 45 -14.49 -13.22 -5.46
CA PHE A 45 -15.12 -11.91 -5.66
C PHE A 45 -16.18 -11.57 -4.61
N TYR A 46 -16.91 -12.55 -4.06
CA TYR A 46 -17.90 -12.31 -3.01
C TYR A 46 -17.22 -12.00 -1.67
N THR A 47 -16.39 -12.91 -1.19
CA THR A 47 -15.70 -12.80 0.11
C THR A 47 -14.73 -11.63 0.16
N GLY A 48 -13.97 -11.40 -0.92
CA GLY A 48 -13.06 -10.26 -1.03
C GLY A 48 -13.76 -8.91 -1.05
N THR A 49 -14.83 -8.74 -1.83
CA THR A 49 -15.58 -7.46 -1.83
C THR A 49 -16.41 -7.28 -0.55
N ARG A 50 -16.87 -8.36 0.07
CA ARG A 50 -17.47 -8.34 1.41
C ARG A 50 -16.47 -7.82 2.45
N ALA A 51 -15.23 -8.30 2.42
CA ALA A 51 -14.15 -7.81 3.28
C ALA A 51 -13.79 -6.35 2.99
N ALA A 52 -13.75 -5.95 1.71
CA ALA A 52 -13.57 -4.56 1.30
C ALA A 52 -14.61 -3.63 1.94
N VAL A 53 -15.90 -4.00 1.85
CA VAL A 53 -17.00 -3.20 2.42
C VAL A 53 -16.90 -3.13 3.93
N ALA A 54 -16.54 -4.22 4.63
CA ALA A 54 -16.31 -4.20 6.07
C ALA A 54 -15.20 -3.21 6.47
N GLY A 55 -14.19 -3.04 5.61
CA GLY A 55 -13.07 -2.12 5.77
C GLY A 55 -13.31 -0.66 5.37
N GLY A 56 -14.47 -0.35 4.77
CA GLY A 56 -14.76 0.99 4.22
C GLY A 56 -14.33 1.19 2.76
N THR A 57 -13.86 0.15 2.07
CA THR A 57 -13.58 0.16 0.64
C THR A 57 -14.87 -0.21 -0.13
N THR A 58 -15.28 0.63 -1.08
CA THR A 58 -16.53 0.46 -1.86
C THR A 58 -16.27 0.24 -3.34
N THR A 59 -15.01 0.24 -3.78
CA THR A 59 -14.64 -0.14 -5.14
C THR A 59 -13.30 -0.85 -5.13
N VAL A 60 -13.21 -1.97 -5.85
CA VAL A 60 -11.95 -2.70 -6.07
C VAL A 60 -11.59 -2.69 -7.55
N ILE A 61 -10.30 -2.72 -7.88
CA ILE A 61 -9.84 -2.92 -9.26
C ILE A 61 -8.96 -4.16 -9.27
N ASP A 62 -9.43 -5.20 -9.96
CA ASP A 62 -8.81 -6.53 -9.95
C ASP A 62 -7.97 -6.76 -11.21
N PHE A 63 -6.99 -7.65 -11.16
CA PHE A 63 -6.13 -7.97 -12.30
C PHE A 63 -6.60 -9.23 -13.05
N VAL A 64 -6.98 -9.05 -14.31
CA VAL A 64 -7.09 -10.14 -15.26
C VAL A 64 -5.68 -10.59 -15.66
N LEU A 65 -5.30 -11.82 -15.33
CA LEU A 65 -3.96 -12.35 -15.63
C LEU A 65 -4.04 -13.52 -16.63
N PRO A 66 -3.92 -13.25 -17.94
CA PRO A 66 -3.93 -14.31 -18.95
C PRO A 66 -2.66 -15.15 -18.90
N GLN A 67 -2.80 -16.43 -19.22
CA GLN A 67 -1.66 -17.30 -19.46
C GLN A 67 -0.91 -16.88 -20.73
N LYS A 68 0.39 -17.19 -20.82
CA LYS A 68 1.19 -16.89 -22.01
C LYS A 68 0.57 -17.57 -23.24
N GLY A 69 0.24 -16.77 -24.25
CA GLY A 69 -0.42 -17.23 -25.49
C GLY A 69 -1.95 -17.24 -25.45
N GLN A 70 -2.58 -17.00 -24.30
CA GLN A 70 -4.04 -16.84 -24.19
C GLN A 70 -4.47 -15.45 -24.69
N SER A 71 -5.65 -15.37 -25.30
CA SER A 71 -6.31 -14.11 -25.66
C SER A 71 -6.59 -13.25 -24.41
N LEU A 72 -6.29 -11.95 -24.50
CA LEU A 72 -6.63 -11.00 -23.44
C LEU A 72 -8.15 -10.84 -23.28
N ILE A 73 -8.90 -10.91 -24.38
CA ILE A 73 -10.36 -10.76 -24.39
C ILE A 73 -11.02 -11.96 -23.73
N GLU A 74 -10.57 -13.18 -24.06
CA GLU A 74 -11.08 -14.40 -23.41
C GLU A 74 -10.83 -14.38 -21.91
N ALA A 75 -9.62 -14.00 -21.47
CA ALA A 75 -9.31 -13.87 -20.06
C ALA A 75 -10.18 -12.80 -19.38
N TYR A 76 -10.37 -11.63 -20.01
CA TYR A 76 -11.24 -10.58 -19.49
C TYR A 76 -12.68 -11.07 -19.31
N ASN A 77 -13.25 -11.74 -20.32
CA ASN A 77 -14.62 -12.26 -20.27
C ASN A 77 -14.77 -13.29 -19.15
N HIS A 78 -13.78 -14.18 -18.99
CA HIS A 78 -13.77 -15.15 -17.90
C HIS A 78 -13.74 -14.48 -16.51
N TRP A 79 -12.99 -13.38 -16.35
CA TRP A 79 -13.01 -12.61 -15.11
C TRP A 79 -14.36 -11.95 -14.85
N ARG A 80 -14.99 -11.37 -15.88
CA ARG A 80 -16.33 -10.79 -15.79
C ARG A 80 -17.38 -11.83 -15.39
N GLU A 81 -17.32 -13.03 -15.97
CA GLU A 81 -18.19 -14.16 -15.61
C GLU A 81 -18.06 -14.57 -14.13
N LYS A 82 -16.82 -14.61 -13.60
CA LYS A 82 -16.56 -14.90 -12.18
C LYS A 82 -17.09 -13.80 -11.26
N ALA A 83 -16.93 -12.53 -11.65
CA ALA A 83 -17.15 -11.38 -10.78
C ALA A 83 -18.58 -10.85 -10.78
N ASP A 84 -19.22 -10.70 -11.94
CA ASP A 84 -20.48 -9.96 -12.12
C ASP A 84 -21.62 -10.48 -11.22
N SER A 85 -21.65 -11.79 -10.95
CA SER A 85 -22.68 -12.42 -10.11
C SER A 85 -22.36 -12.41 -8.62
N LYS A 86 -21.13 -12.05 -8.21
CA LYS A 86 -20.62 -12.23 -6.85
C LYS A 86 -20.33 -10.94 -6.10
N VAL A 87 -19.87 -9.90 -6.80
CA VAL A 87 -19.36 -8.68 -6.16
C VAL A 87 -20.40 -7.97 -5.29
N CYS A 88 -19.98 -7.58 -4.09
CA CYS A 88 -20.80 -6.86 -3.11
C CYS A 88 -20.69 -5.32 -3.24
N CYS A 89 -19.63 -4.85 -3.89
CA CYS A 89 -19.39 -3.45 -4.22
C CYS A 89 -18.92 -3.32 -5.66
N ASP A 90 -18.93 -2.10 -6.20
CA ASP A 90 -18.49 -1.86 -7.57
C ASP A 90 -17.06 -2.34 -7.80
N TYR A 91 -16.74 -2.71 -9.03
CA TYR A 91 -15.41 -3.14 -9.39
C TYR A 91 -15.01 -2.71 -10.80
N ALA A 92 -13.72 -2.65 -11.07
CA ALA A 92 -13.16 -2.49 -12.41
C ALA A 92 -12.06 -3.54 -12.63
N LEU A 93 -11.47 -3.57 -13.83
CA LEU A 93 -10.45 -4.54 -14.19
C LEU A 93 -9.24 -3.87 -14.85
N HIS A 94 -8.05 -4.23 -14.37
CA HIS A 94 -6.79 -4.10 -15.09
C HIS A 94 -6.57 -5.38 -15.92
N VAL A 95 -5.85 -5.29 -17.05
CA VAL A 95 -5.54 -6.48 -17.86
C VAL A 95 -4.04 -6.69 -18.00
N GLY A 96 -3.57 -7.88 -17.65
CA GLY A 96 -2.18 -8.29 -17.74
C GLY A 96 -1.73 -8.50 -19.19
N VAL A 97 -0.61 -7.88 -19.56
CA VAL A 97 0.13 -8.15 -20.80
C VAL A 97 1.30 -9.06 -20.42
N THR A 98 1.03 -10.36 -20.36
CA THR A 98 1.97 -11.40 -19.88
C THR A 98 2.82 -12.00 -21.01
N TRP A 99 2.56 -11.59 -22.25
CA TRP A 99 3.29 -11.95 -23.46
C TRP A 99 3.01 -10.88 -24.54
N TRP A 100 3.79 -10.88 -25.61
CA TRP A 100 3.64 -9.89 -26.68
C TRP A 100 3.50 -10.51 -28.07
N SER A 101 2.58 -9.96 -28.85
CA SER A 101 2.46 -10.16 -30.30
C SER A 101 1.60 -9.05 -30.92
N PRO A 102 1.57 -8.90 -32.26
CA PRO A 102 0.64 -7.98 -32.91
C PRO A 102 -0.85 -8.26 -32.62
N ALA A 103 -1.20 -9.50 -32.25
CA ALA A 103 -2.57 -9.83 -31.84
C ALA A 103 -2.90 -9.22 -30.47
N VAL A 104 -1.97 -9.30 -29.51
CA VAL A 104 -2.10 -8.67 -28.18
C VAL A 104 -2.37 -7.17 -28.31
N ALA A 105 -1.63 -6.47 -29.19
CA ALA A 105 -1.86 -5.03 -29.42
C ALA A 105 -3.28 -4.72 -29.94
N LYS A 106 -3.85 -5.57 -30.80
CA LYS A 106 -5.23 -5.43 -31.29
C LYS A 106 -6.25 -5.68 -30.18
N GLU A 107 -6.02 -6.69 -29.33
CA GLU A 107 -6.90 -6.97 -28.20
C GLU A 107 -6.84 -5.87 -27.14
N MET A 108 -5.67 -5.27 -26.89
CA MET A 108 -5.56 -4.07 -26.06
C MET A 108 -6.41 -2.92 -26.61
N GLN A 109 -6.42 -2.70 -27.92
CA GLN A 109 -7.27 -1.70 -28.56
C GLN A 109 -8.77 -2.00 -28.36
N GLN A 110 -9.17 -3.27 -28.49
CA GLN A 110 -10.56 -3.68 -28.24
C GLN A 110 -10.96 -3.47 -26.77
N LEU A 111 -10.09 -3.84 -25.83
CA LEU A 111 -10.29 -3.62 -24.39
C LEU A 111 -10.44 -2.13 -24.04
N CYS A 112 -9.76 -1.24 -24.77
CA CYS A 112 -9.88 0.21 -24.61
C CYS A 112 -11.17 0.81 -25.19
N SER A 113 -11.93 0.05 -25.98
CA SER A 113 -13.19 0.55 -26.58
C SER A 113 -14.26 0.79 -25.53
N GLU A 114 -15.31 1.53 -25.89
CA GLU A 114 -16.47 1.77 -25.01
C GLU A 114 -17.19 0.48 -24.58
N GLU A 115 -17.06 -0.61 -25.35
CA GLU A 115 -17.68 -1.90 -25.04
C GLU A 115 -17.08 -2.49 -23.75
N TYR A 116 -15.75 -2.58 -23.70
CA TYR A 116 -14.99 -3.19 -22.60
C TYR A 116 -14.64 -2.17 -21.51
N GLY A 117 -14.13 -0.99 -21.90
CA GLY A 117 -13.86 0.12 -20.99
C GLY A 117 -12.69 -0.14 -20.03
N VAL A 118 -11.58 -0.68 -20.50
CA VAL A 118 -10.33 -0.88 -19.73
C VAL A 118 -9.30 0.15 -20.17
N ASN A 119 -8.69 0.88 -19.23
CA ASN A 119 -7.66 1.89 -19.54
C ASN A 119 -6.29 1.60 -18.94
N SER A 120 -6.05 0.41 -18.39
CA SER A 120 -4.84 0.12 -17.63
C SER A 120 -4.38 -1.32 -17.83
N PHE A 121 -3.08 -1.47 -18.11
CA PHE A 121 -2.48 -2.74 -18.51
C PHE A 121 -1.27 -3.08 -17.65
N LYS A 122 -1.18 -4.30 -17.13
CA LYS A 122 -0.15 -4.74 -16.18
C LYS A 122 0.93 -5.57 -16.87
N MET A 123 2.18 -5.15 -16.73
CA MET A 123 3.36 -5.86 -17.19
C MET A 123 4.22 -6.30 -16.01
N PHE A 124 5.06 -7.31 -16.24
CA PHE A 124 5.93 -7.88 -15.23
C PHE A 124 7.38 -7.88 -15.71
N MET A 125 8.28 -7.38 -14.86
CA MET A 125 9.73 -7.51 -15.03
C MET A 125 10.30 -8.71 -14.25
N ALA A 126 9.46 -9.36 -13.45
CA ALA A 126 9.74 -10.57 -12.68
C ALA A 126 8.95 -11.78 -13.22
N TYR A 127 8.99 -12.89 -12.49
CA TYR A 127 8.36 -14.17 -12.89
C TYR A 127 8.90 -14.68 -14.23
N LYS A 128 10.23 -14.87 -14.28
CA LYS A 128 10.95 -15.41 -15.43
C LYS A 128 10.24 -16.67 -15.96
N ASP A 129 10.16 -16.78 -17.28
CA ASP A 129 9.54 -17.90 -18.01
C ASP A 129 8.00 -18.00 -17.87
N THR A 130 7.37 -17.17 -17.05
CA THR A 130 5.91 -17.15 -16.84
C THR A 130 5.26 -15.88 -17.40
N TRP A 131 5.50 -14.73 -16.76
CA TRP A 131 4.89 -13.44 -17.13
C TRP A 131 5.89 -12.35 -17.52
N MET A 132 7.19 -12.60 -17.28
CA MET A 132 8.25 -11.63 -17.55
C MET A 132 8.28 -11.21 -19.02
N LEU A 133 8.20 -9.90 -19.27
CA LEU A 133 8.58 -9.30 -20.54
C LEU A 133 10.05 -8.89 -20.50
N ASP A 134 10.75 -9.07 -21.63
CA ASP A 134 12.04 -8.42 -21.83
C ASP A 134 11.86 -6.91 -22.10
N ASP A 135 12.95 -6.15 -22.05
CA ASP A 135 12.91 -4.69 -22.21
C ASP A 135 12.34 -4.26 -23.57
N TYR A 136 12.55 -5.06 -24.62
CA TYR A 136 12.06 -4.76 -25.97
C TYR A 136 10.53 -4.85 -26.01
N HIS A 137 9.96 -5.95 -25.52
CA HIS A 137 8.51 -6.13 -25.46
C HIS A 137 7.84 -5.20 -24.44
N LEU A 138 8.51 -4.91 -23.32
CA LEU A 138 8.03 -3.91 -22.36
C LEU A 138 7.94 -2.52 -23.00
N TYR A 139 8.95 -2.12 -23.78
CA TYR A 139 8.95 -0.87 -24.52
C TYR A 139 7.76 -0.79 -25.49
N ILE A 140 7.52 -1.83 -26.31
CA ILE A 140 6.41 -1.85 -27.27
C ILE A 140 5.05 -1.81 -26.54
N ALA A 141 4.90 -2.54 -25.43
CA ALA A 141 3.68 -2.52 -24.63
C ALA A 141 3.39 -1.11 -24.08
N MET A 142 4.42 -0.40 -23.60
CA MET A 142 4.29 0.98 -23.12
C MET A 142 3.96 1.97 -24.25
N GLU A 143 4.55 1.83 -25.43
CA GLU A 143 4.19 2.62 -26.62
C GLU A 143 2.74 2.37 -27.04
N THR A 144 2.31 1.12 -27.01
CA THR A 144 0.92 0.74 -27.33
C THR A 144 -0.05 1.37 -26.33
N CYS A 145 0.25 1.32 -25.03
CA CYS A 145 -0.56 2.01 -24.02
C CYS A 145 -0.65 3.52 -24.29
N LYS A 146 0.47 4.16 -24.66
CA LYS A 146 0.52 5.58 -25.02
C LYS A 146 -0.37 5.90 -26.21
N GLN A 147 -0.33 5.10 -27.28
CA GLN A 147 -1.16 5.28 -28.47
C GLN A 147 -2.65 5.13 -28.17
N LEU A 148 -3.00 4.23 -27.25
CA LEU A 148 -4.38 3.97 -26.85
C LEU A 148 -4.91 4.96 -25.78
N GLY A 149 -4.03 5.79 -25.19
CA GLY A 149 -4.41 6.63 -24.05
C GLY A 149 -4.63 5.83 -22.76
N ALA A 150 -4.04 4.65 -22.66
CA ALA A 150 -4.09 3.77 -21.50
C ALA A 150 -2.86 3.96 -20.60
N LEU A 151 -2.91 3.45 -19.37
CA LEU A 151 -1.86 3.55 -18.37
C LEU A 151 -1.12 2.20 -18.24
N PRO A 152 0.17 2.14 -18.59
CA PRO A 152 0.98 0.96 -18.32
C PRO A 152 1.31 0.89 -16.82
N MET A 153 1.10 -0.28 -16.23
CA MET A 153 1.38 -0.63 -14.85
C MET A 153 2.50 -1.68 -14.82
N VAL A 154 3.48 -1.57 -13.92
CA VAL A 154 4.63 -2.47 -13.92
C VAL A 154 4.90 -3.04 -12.54
N HIS A 155 4.91 -4.37 -12.44
CA HIS A 155 5.57 -5.07 -11.34
C HIS A 155 7.08 -5.04 -11.60
N ALA A 156 7.80 -4.27 -10.78
CA ALA A 156 9.18 -3.88 -11.02
C ALA A 156 10.14 -4.57 -10.04
N GLU A 157 10.50 -5.81 -10.34
CA GLU A 157 11.69 -6.49 -9.76
C GLU A 157 12.50 -7.12 -10.90
N ASN A 158 13.82 -7.25 -10.75
CA ASN A 158 14.66 -7.90 -11.77
C ASN A 158 14.49 -9.44 -11.75
N GLY A 159 13.65 -9.98 -12.63
CA GLY A 159 13.34 -11.41 -12.69
C GLY A 159 14.53 -12.34 -12.92
N HIS A 160 15.59 -11.88 -13.61
CA HIS A 160 16.79 -12.68 -13.83
C HIS A 160 17.64 -12.80 -12.56
N ILE A 161 17.79 -11.71 -11.81
CA ILE A 161 18.50 -11.73 -10.52
C ILE A 161 17.73 -12.60 -9.52
N ILE A 162 16.41 -12.45 -9.43
CA ILE A 162 15.55 -13.27 -8.55
C ILE A 162 15.73 -14.76 -8.84
N ALA A 163 15.65 -15.16 -10.12
CA ALA A 163 15.81 -16.55 -10.51
C ALA A 163 17.19 -17.09 -10.10
N ARG A 164 18.26 -16.33 -10.38
CA ARG A 164 19.62 -16.75 -10.04
C ARG A 164 19.88 -16.82 -8.53
N ASN A 165 19.34 -15.87 -7.76
CA ASN A 165 19.49 -15.86 -6.31
C ASN A 165 18.68 -17.00 -5.66
N THR A 166 17.49 -17.29 -6.18
CA THR A 166 16.67 -18.42 -5.74
C THR A 166 17.41 -19.75 -5.93
N GLU A 167 17.98 -19.99 -7.11
CA GLU A 167 18.82 -21.18 -7.37
C GLU A 167 19.99 -21.29 -6.37
N LYS A 168 20.71 -20.19 -6.13
CA LYS A 168 21.86 -20.17 -5.21
C LYS A 168 21.45 -20.48 -3.77
N LEU A 169 20.36 -19.89 -3.30
CA LEU A 169 19.88 -20.08 -1.93
C LEU A 169 19.41 -21.51 -1.70
N LEU A 170 18.62 -22.06 -2.62
CA LEU A 170 18.16 -23.45 -2.54
C LEU A 170 19.35 -24.43 -2.60
N ALA A 171 20.33 -24.20 -3.48
CA ALA A 171 21.55 -25.02 -3.55
C ALA A 171 22.41 -24.94 -2.27
N ALA A 172 22.34 -23.82 -1.54
CA ALA A 172 22.98 -23.63 -0.25
C ALA A 172 22.15 -24.17 0.94
N GLY A 173 21.02 -24.83 0.69
CA GLY A 173 20.13 -25.36 1.72
C GLY A 173 19.27 -24.32 2.43
N LYS A 174 19.18 -23.09 1.88
CA LYS A 174 18.28 -22.04 2.38
C LYS A 174 16.91 -22.21 1.77
N THR A 175 16.05 -22.97 2.45
CA THR A 175 14.74 -23.40 1.95
C THR A 175 13.55 -22.78 2.69
N ASP A 176 13.77 -22.19 3.86
CA ASP A 176 12.75 -21.54 4.68
C ASP A 176 12.26 -20.20 4.08
N PRO A 177 11.11 -19.66 4.52
CA PRO A 177 10.53 -18.43 3.97
C PRO A 177 11.48 -17.21 3.97
N GLU A 178 12.46 -17.14 4.88
CA GLU A 178 13.52 -16.10 4.84
C GLU A 178 14.27 -16.06 3.51
N GLY A 179 14.42 -17.20 2.84
CA GLY A 179 15.05 -17.30 1.52
C GLY A 179 14.31 -16.50 0.45
N HIS A 180 13.00 -16.27 0.62
CA HIS A 180 12.19 -15.49 -0.32
C HIS A 180 12.59 -14.01 -0.32
N GLU A 181 12.80 -13.42 0.85
CA GLU A 181 13.26 -12.03 0.97
C GLU A 181 14.71 -11.91 0.52
N LEU A 182 15.58 -12.82 0.96
CA LEU A 182 16.99 -12.86 0.59
C LEU A 182 17.23 -13.05 -0.92
N SER A 183 16.28 -13.65 -1.66
CA SER A 183 16.43 -13.84 -3.10
C SER A 183 16.22 -12.56 -3.90
N ARG A 184 15.63 -11.53 -3.29
CA ARG A 184 15.14 -10.31 -3.94
C ARG A 184 15.21 -9.09 -3.01
N ASP A 185 16.42 -8.77 -2.55
CA ASP A 185 16.67 -7.57 -1.75
C ASP A 185 16.14 -6.28 -2.43
N GLU A 186 16.09 -5.17 -1.69
CA GLU A 186 15.43 -3.96 -2.20
C GLU A 186 16.10 -3.32 -3.43
N GLU A 187 17.39 -3.59 -3.68
CA GLU A 187 18.07 -3.07 -4.88
C GLU A 187 17.57 -3.78 -6.15
N VAL A 188 17.10 -5.02 -6.03
CA VAL A 188 16.44 -5.77 -7.13
C VAL A 188 15.15 -5.09 -7.58
N GLU A 189 14.40 -4.50 -6.64
CA GLU A 189 13.21 -3.69 -6.92
C GLU A 189 13.61 -2.32 -7.48
N ALA A 190 14.54 -1.63 -6.82
CA ALA A 190 14.97 -0.28 -7.21
C ALA A 190 15.56 -0.20 -8.62
N GLU A 191 16.38 -1.19 -9.02
CA GLU A 191 16.91 -1.31 -10.37
C GLU A 191 15.79 -1.38 -11.41
N ALA A 192 14.81 -2.26 -11.18
CA ALA A 192 13.70 -2.47 -12.09
C ALA A 192 12.77 -1.25 -12.15
N VAL A 193 12.54 -0.55 -11.04
CA VAL A 193 11.82 0.74 -11.02
C VAL A 193 12.53 1.76 -11.90
N ASN A 194 13.83 1.94 -11.71
CA ASN A 194 14.63 2.85 -12.53
C ASN A 194 14.58 2.47 -14.02
N ARG A 195 14.74 1.19 -14.35
CA ARG A 195 14.70 0.69 -15.73
C ARG A 195 13.32 0.89 -16.37
N ALA A 196 12.23 0.58 -15.68
CA ALA A 196 10.87 0.85 -16.14
C ALA A 196 10.66 2.34 -16.42
N CYS A 197 11.14 3.22 -15.53
CA CYS A 197 11.09 4.66 -15.72
C CYS A 197 11.88 5.13 -16.95
N VAL A 198 13.05 4.56 -17.21
CA VAL A 198 13.85 4.89 -18.40
C VAL A 198 13.11 4.48 -19.68
N ILE A 199 12.59 3.25 -19.72
CA ILE A 199 11.85 2.71 -20.86
C ILE A 199 10.59 3.55 -21.13
N ALA A 200 9.80 3.87 -20.10
CA ALA A 200 8.60 4.70 -20.24
C ALA A 200 8.92 6.10 -20.78
N ASN A 201 10.03 6.70 -20.35
CA ASN A 201 10.45 8.02 -20.83
C ASN A 201 10.87 8.01 -22.31
N GLN A 202 11.50 6.92 -22.76
CA GLN A 202 11.84 6.72 -24.18
C GLN A 202 10.58 6.51 -25.01
N ALA A 203 9.64 5.69 -24.51
CA ALA A 203 8.34 5.45 -25.13
C ALA A 203 7.36 6.65 -25.05
N ASN A 204 7.75 7.74 -24.37
CA ASN A 204 6.90 8.91 -24.08
C ASN A 204 5.54 8.49 -23.49
N SER A 205 5.56 7.51 -22.59
CA SER A 205 4.38 6.92 -21.97
C SER A 205 4.31 7.31 -20.49
N PRO A 206 3.11 7.57 -19.92
CA PRO A 206 2.99 7.62 -18.46
C PRO A 206 3.34 6.25 -17.87
N LEU A 207 3.56 6.18 -16.56
CA LEU A 207 3.89 4.90 -15.91
C LEU A 207 3.26 4.82 -14.53
N TYR A 208 2.82 3.63 -14.13
CA TYR A 208 2.39 3.31 -12.78
C TYR A 208 3.23 2.15 -12.25
N ILE A 209 4.03 2.40 -11.22
CA ILE A 209 4.74 1.35 -10.48
C ILE A 209 3.81 0.85 -9.38
N VAL A 210 3.39 -0.41 -9.50
CA VAL A 210 2.56 -1.07 -8.47
C VAL A 210 3.39 -1.50 -7.27
N HIS A 211 2.73 -1.73 -6.13
CA HIS A 211 3.26 -2.38 -4.92
C HIS A 211 4.75 -2.08 -4.64
N MET A 212 5.10 -0.80 -4.50
CA MET A 212 6.42 -0.37 -4.06
C MET A 212 6.59 -0.74 -2.58
N MET A 213 7.58 -1.58 -2.30
CA MET A 213 7.79 -2.17 -0.98
C MET A 213 9.00 -1.60 -0.24
N SER A 214 9.86 -0.82 -0.91
CA SER A 214 11.15 -0.37 -0.34
C SER A 214 11.45 1.12 -0.50
N ARG A 215 12.35 1.59 0.36
CA ARG A 215 12.89 2.96 0.32
C ARG A 215 13.72 3.18 -0.93
N SER A 216 14.55 2.22 -1.33
CA SER A 216 15.33 2.30 -2.57
C SER A 216 14.44 2.42 -3.81
N ALA A 217 13.31 1.70 -3.88
CA ALA A 217 12.34 1.83 -4.98
C ALA A 217 11.67 3.21 -5.01
N VAL A 218 11.24 3.74 -3.86
CA VAL A 218 10.71 5.12 -3.77
C VAL A 218 11.75 6.11 -4.27
N LYS A 219 13.01 5.97 -3.83
CA LYS A 219 14.08 6.86 -4.23
C LYS A 219 14.36 6.81 -5.73
N ALA A 220 14.30 5.62 -6.33
CA ALA A 220 14.43 5.45 -7.78
C ALA A 220 13.33 6.21 -8.54
N LEU A 221 12.07 6.10 -8.10
CA LEU A 221 10.93 6.81 -8.70
C LEU A 221 11.08 8.33 -8.56
N GLU A 222 11.45 8.82 -7.38
CA GLU A 222 11.70 10.25 -7.12
C GLU A 222 12.80 10.81 -8.02
N ASN A 223 13.93 10.10 -8.13
CA ASN A 223 15.05 10.49 -8.97
C ASN A 223 14.70 10.48 -10.47
N ALA A 224 13.74 9.63 -10.87
CA ALA A 224 13.25 9.55 -12.24
C ALA A 224 12.30 10.71 -12.56
N ARG A 225 11.34 11.01 -11.68
CA ARG A 225 10.23 11.95 -11.91
C ARG A 225 10.59 13.29 -12.54
N PRO A 226 11.63 14.05 -12.11
CA PRO A 226 11.92 15.37 -12.70
C PRO A 226 12.42 15.31 -14.15
N ARG A 227 12.83 14.13 -14.63
CA ARG A 227 13.34 13.92 -16.00
C ARG A 227 12.30 13.26 -16.93
N GLN A 228 11.11 12.97 -16.42
CA GLN A 228 10.06 12.28 -17.17
C GLN A 228 9.29 13.25 -18.06
N LYS A 229 9.06 12.85 -19.32
CA LYS A 229 8.19 13.59 -20.26
C LYS A 229 6.70 13.44 -19.93
N GLN A 230 6.33 12.30 -19.33
CA GLN A 230 4.98 11.97 -18.92
C GLN A 230 4.94 11.68 -17.42
N PRO A 231 3.77 11.70 -16.79
CA PRO A 231 3.66 11.44 -15.36
C PRO A 231 4.05 10.00 -14.99
N VAL A 232 4.74 9.86 -13.85
CA VAL A 232 5.05 8.55 -13.26
C VAL A 232 4.48 8.47 -11.84
N TYR A 233 3.70 7.43 -11.60
CA TYR A 233 2.99 7.17 -10.36
C TYR A 233 3.61 6.00 -9.62
N GLY A 234 3.52 6.05 -8.29
CA GLY A 234 3.85 4.94 -7.41
C GLY A 234 2.65 4.59 -6.53
N GLU A 235 2.48 3.30 -6.30
CA GLU A 235 1.55 2.72 -5.35
C GLU A 235 2.33 1.91 -4.31
N THR A 236 1.99 2.05 -3.04
CA THR A 236 2.43 1.12 -1.99
C THR A 236 1.25 0.33 -1.43
N LEU A 237 1.48 -0.54 -0.44
CA LEU A 237 0.47 -1.45 0.07
C LEU A 237 0.19 -1.24 1.55
N ALA A 238 -1.02 -1.64 1.98
CA ALA A 238 -1.38 -1.78 3.38
C ALA A 238 -0.35 -2.61 4.17
N ALA A 239 0.15 -3.69 3.55
CA ALA A 239 1.16 -4.56 4.13
C ALA A 239 2.44 -3.77 4.48
N THR A 240 2.95 -2.96 3.56
CA THR A 240 4.20 -2.20 3.70
C THR A 240 4.12 -1.12 4.77
N VAL A 241 2.97 -0.45 4.92
CA VAL A 241 2.78 0.59 5.96
C VAL A 241 2.37 0.00 7.31
N GLY A 242 1.83 -1.21 7.32
CA GLY A 242 1.27 -1.85 8.51
C GLY A 242 2.23 -2.80 9.22
N THR A 243 3.20 -3.39 8.52
CA THR A 243 4.15 -4.37 9.06
C THR A 243 5.46 -4.43 8.28
N ASP A 244 6.40 -5.29 8.68
CA ASP A 244 7.74 -5.41 8.13
C ASP A 244 8.17 -6.88 7.88
N GLY A 245 9.35 -7.05 7.26
CA GLY A 245 9.92 -8.33 6.85
C GLY A 245 10.51 -9.16 7.99
N SER A 246 10.54 -8.68 9.24
CA SER A 246 11.05 -9.46 10.38
C SER A 246 10.28 -10.77 10.57
N HIS A 247 9.02 -10.81 10.13
CA HIS A 247 8.16 -11.99 10.16
C HIS A 247 8.70 -13.20 9.38
N TYR A 248 9.55 -13.00 8.37
CA TYR A 248 10.11 -14.12 7.59
C TYR A 248 11.06 -15.01 8.40
N ARG A 249 11.61 -14.48 9.51
CA ARG A 249 12.52 -15.22 10.41
C ARG A 249 11.79 -15.84 11.60
N ASN A 250 10.46 -15.82 11.62
CA ASN A 250 9.69 -16.44 12.68
C ASN A 250 9.90 -17.97 12.69
N ALA A 251 10.10 -18.55 13.87
CA ALA A 251 10.31 -20.00 14.01
C ALA A 251 9.09 -20.84 13.58
N CYS A 252 7.89 -20.26 13.60
CA CYS A 252 6.69 -20.88 13.08
C CYS A 252 6.61 -20.71 11.56
N PHE A 253 6.75 -21.80 10.82
CA PHE A 253 6.63 -21.80 9.35
C PHE A 253 5.31 -21.18 8.88
N ARG A 254 4.17 -21.52 9.50
CA ARG A 254 2.85 -20.94 9.16
C ARG A 254 2.88 -19.42 9.24
N HIS A 255 3.49 -18.86 10.30
CA HIS A 255 3.64 -17.41 10.47
C HIS A 255 4.51 -16.81 9.37
N ALA A 256 5.71 -17.36 9.17
CA ALA A 256 6.66 -16.83 8.21
C ALA A 256 6.15 -16.93 6.76
N ALA A 257 5.61 -18.08 6.37
CA ALA A 257 5.01 -18.30 5.04
C ALA A 257 3.76 -17.46 4.81
N GLY A 258 2.99 -17.17 5.87
CA GLY A 258 1.82 -16.30 5.83
C GLY A 258 2.11 -14.86 5.38
N HIS A 259 3.37 -14.41 5.51
CA HIS A 259 3.81 -13.07 5.09
C HIS A 259 4.47 -13.05 3.70
N VAL A 260 4.62 -14.20 3.02
CA VAL A 260 5.31 -14.29 1.73
C VAL A 260 4.48 -13.64 0.62
N MET A 261 5.02 -12.58 0.02
CA MET A 261 4.48 -11.83 -1.12
C MET A 261 5.63 -11.22 -1.95
N SER A 262 5.33 -10.67 -3.13
CA SER A 262 6.36 -10.20 -4.08
C SER A 262 5.99 -8.84 -4.69
N PRO A 263 6.80 -7.78 -4.48
CA PRO A 263 8.05 -7.78 -3.71
C PRO A 263 7.83 -8.08 -2.22
N PRO A 264 8.85 -8.55 -1.48
CA PRO A 264 8.69 -8.97 -0.09
C PRO A 264 8.58 -7.75 0.83
N LEU A 265 7.99 -7.96 2.01
CA LEU A 265 8.11 -7.01 3.11
C LEU A 265 9.60 -6.81 3.44
N ARG A 266 10.01 -5.56 3.69
CA ARG A 266 11.43 -5.26 3.92
C ARG A 266 11.80 -5.45 5.39
N PRO A 267 12.95 -6.05 5.72
CA PRO A 267 13.36 -6.31 7.09
C PRO A 267 13.83 -5.04 7.82
N ASP A 268 14.08 -3.93 7.11
CA ASP A 268 14.36 -2.63 7.73
C ASP A 268 13.07 -2.11 8.42
N PRO A 269 13.05 -2.00 9.77
CA PRO A 269 11.88 -1.57 10.52
C PRO A 269 11.48 -0.11 10.27
N ASP A 270 12.34 0.69 9.63
CA ASP A 270 12.02 2.07 9.25
C ASP A 270 11.26 2.15 7.92
N THR A 271 11.15 1.04 7.17
CA THR A 271 10.45 1.01 5.87
C THR A 271 8.99 1.45 5.97
N PRO A 272 8.17 0.95 6.92
CA PRO A 272 6.78 1.39 7.04
C PRO A 272 6.63 2.89 7.25
N GLN A 273 7.49 3.48 8.09
CA GLN A 273 7.52 4.92 8.34
C GLN A 273 7.87 5.70 7.07
N ALA A 274 8.92 5.27 6.35
CA ALA A 274 9.32 5.91 5.10
C ALA A 274 8.23 5.83 4.01
N MET A 275 7.46 4.74 3.94
CA MET A 275 6.34 4.62 3.01
C MET A 275 5.18 5.54 3.38
N LEU A 276 4.91 5.73 4.68
CA LEU A 276 3.91 6.70 5.16
C LEU A 276 4.30 8.13 4.82
N GLU A 277 5.56 8.50 4.99
CA GLU A 277 6.11 9.81 4.60
C GLU A 277 6.03 10.00 3.09
N ALA A 278 6.42 8.98 2.30
CA ALA A 278 6.30 9.04 0.84
C ALA A 278 4.84 9.21 0.37
N LEU A 279 3.87 8.59 1.07
CA LEU A 279 2.45 8.82 0.83
C LEU A 279 2.02 10.23 1.25
N ALA A 280 2.52 10.76 2.37
CA ALA A 280 2.17 12.11 2.83
C ALA A 280 2.70 13.21 1.88
N ASP A 281 3.93 13.04 1.41
CA ASP A 281 4.65 14.02 0.59
C ASP A 281 4.33 13.92 -0.92
N ASP A 282 3.48 12.97 -1.31
CA ASP A 282 3.10 12.70 -2.69
C ASP A 282 4.27 12.19 -3.57
N CYS A 283 5.27 11.57 -2.94
CA CYS A 283 6.28 10.77 -3.63
C CYS A 283 5.66 9.47 -4.14
N VAL A 284 4.78 8.86 -3.33
CA VAL A 284 3.88 7.76 -3.69
C VAL A 284 2.43 8.28 -3.62
N GLN A 285 1.61 7.98 -4.63
CA GLN A 285 0.32 8.65 -4.82
C GLN A 285 -0.86 7.83 -4.32
N LEU A 286 -0.71 6.50 -4.26
CA LEU A 286 -1.81 5.57 -3.98
C LEU A 286 -1.38 4.48 -3.01
N ILE A 287 -2.37 3.91 -2.33
CA ILE A 287 -2.22 2.71 -1.51
C ILE A 287 -3.28 1.67 -1.88
N GLY A 288 -2.81 0.48 -2.28
CA GLY A 288 -3.63 -0.71 -2.51
C GLY A 288 -3.48 -1.73 -1.39
N SER A 289 -4.10 -2.90 -1.55
CA SER A 289 -3.87 -4.05 -0.66
C SER A 289 -3.00 -5.14 -1.26
N ASP A 290 -3.00 -5.30 -2.59
CA ASP A 290 -2.50 -6.49 -3.28
C ASP A 290 -3.13 -7.76 -2.67
N ASN A 291 -4.44 -7.70 -2.39
CA ASN A 291 -5.13 -8.77 -1.67
C ASN A 291 -5.13 -10.05 -2.50
N CYS A 292 -4.30 -11.00 -2.09
CA CYS A 292 -4.05 -12.26 -2.76
C CYS A 292 -3.86 -13.33 -1.69
N THR A 293 -4.97 -13.78 -1.09
CA THR A 293 -4.93 -14.62 0.11
C THR A 293 -4.85 -16.10 -0.25
N PHE A 294 -4.10 -16.89 0.53
CA PHE A 294 -4.02 -18.35 0.36
C PHE A 294 -4.20 -19.03 1.71
N HIS A 295 -4.93 -20.16 1.74
CA HIS A 295 -5.06 -20.95 2.95
C HIS A 295 -3.70 -21.51 3.40
N GLU A 296 -3.58 -21.85 4.68
CA GLU A 296 -2.38 -22.48 5.23
C GLU A 296 -1.92 -23.70 4.42
N LYS A 297 -2.85 -24.58 4.03
CA LYS A 297 -2.57 -25.78 3.23
C LYS A 297 -1.87 -25.46 1.90
N ASP A 298 -2.15 -24.30 1.32
CA ASP A 298 -1.57 -23.87 0.06
C ASP A 298 -0.19 -23.25 0.30
N LYS A 299 -0.03 -22.43 1.35
CA LYS A 299 1.29 -21.93 1.79
C LYS A 299 2.25 -23.09 2.15
N ALA A 300 1.73 -24.15 2.77
CA ALA A 300 2.49 -25.35 3.14
C ALA A 300 3.09 -26.13 1.96
N LYS A 301 2.62 -25.92 0.73
CA LYS A 301 3.22 -26.53 -0.48
C LYS A 301 4.67 -26.12 -0.69
N GLY A 302 5.09 -24.97 -0.17
CA GLY A 302 6.48 -24.52 -0.18
C GLY A 302 7.29 -24.89 1.04
N HIS A 303 6.81 -25.79 1.90
CA HIS A 303 7.62 -26.30 3.01
C HIS A 303 8.86 -27.03 2.48
N GLY A 304 10.05 -26.56 2.86
CA GLY A 304 11.32 -27.06 2.33
C GLY A 304 11.71 -26.52 0.95
N ASP A 305 10.95 -25.56 0.39
CA ASP A 305 11.28 -24.84 -0.83
C ASP A 305 10.46 -23.54 -0.90
N PHE A 306 11.02 -22.43 -0.38
CA PHE A 306 10.34 -21.13 -0.33
C PHE A 306 9.83 -20.65 -1.70
N SER A 307 10.45 -21.08 -2.81
CA SER A 307 10.07 -20.67 -4.17
C SER A 307 8.70 -21.20 -4.59
N LYS A 308 8.16 -22.20 -3.87
CA LYS A 308 6.86 -22.82 -4.11
C LYS A 308 5.76 -22.32 -3.17
N ILE A 309 6.08 -21.42 -2.24
CA ILE A 309 5.06 -20.78 -1.40
C ILE A 309 4.24 -19.84 -2.30
N PRO A 310 2.92 -20.01 -2.47
CA PRO A 310 2.12 -19.07 -3.25
C PRO A 310 2.21 -17.67 -2.65
N ASN A 311 2.55 -16.69 -3.49
CA ASN A 311 2.88 -15.33 -3.08
C ASN A 311 1.60 -14.49 -2.92
N GLY A 312 1.40 -13.88 -1.76
CA GLY A 312 0.27 -13.00 -1.49
C GLY A 312 -0.16 -12.98 -0.02
N VAL A 313 -0.82 -11.89 0.37
CA VAL A 313 -1.28 -11.60 1.74
C VAL A 313 -2.70 -11.01 1.73
N ASN A 314 -3.30 -10.86 2.91
CA ASN A 314 -4.55 -10.12 3.08
C ASN A 314 -4.28 -8.61 3.21
N GLY A 315 -5.31 -7.81 2.92
CA GLY A 315 -5.26 -6.38 3.23
C GLY A 315 -6.48 -5.55 2.84
N VAL A 316 -7.40 -6.09 2.04
CA VAL A 316 -8.52 -5.28 1.49
C VAL A 316 -9.44 -4.70 2.58
N GLU A 317 -9.65 -5.42 3.68
CA GLU A 317 -10.43 -4.95 4.83
C GLU A 317 -9.66 -3.95 5.72
N ASP A 318 -8.37 -4.23 5.95
CA ASP A 318 -7.60 -3.52 6.96
C ASP A 318 -6.92 -2.24 6.44
N ARG A 319 -6.77 -2.10 5.12
CA ARG A 319 -6.05 -1.01 4.43
C ARG A 319 -6.36 0.37 5.00
N MET A 320 -7.65 0.72 5.11
CA MET A 320 -8.05 2.06 5.55
C MET A 320 -7.76 2.28 7.04
N SER A 321 -8.00 1.30 7.91
CA SER A 321 -7.77 1.48 9.35
C SER A 321 -6.29 1.46 9.71
N ILE A 322 -5.50 0.61 9.06
CA ILE A 322 -4.05 0.58 9.21
C ILE A 322 -3.46 1.93 8.82
N LEU A 323 -3.82 2.46 7.64
CA LEU A 323 -3.32 3.76 7.19
C LEU A 323 -3.79 4.90 8.10
N TRP A 324 -5.05 4.88 8.54
CA TRP A 324 -5.55 5.90 9.47
C TRP A 324 -4.78 5.89 10.79
N GLN A 325 -4.60 4.71 11.39
CA GLN A 325 -3.87 4.56 12.64
C GLN A 325 -2.40 4.97 12.51
N LYS A 326 -1.73 4.53 11.44
CA LYS A 326 -0.29 4.73 11.26
C LYS A 326 0.06 6.08 10.66
N GLY A 327 -0.83 6.69 9.87
CA GLY A 327 -0.60 7.97 9.18
C GLY A 327 -1.33 9.15 9.82
N VAL A 328 -2.65 9.05 10.04
CA VAL A 328 -3.46 10.17 10.54
C VAL A 328 -3.27 10.37 12.04
N ASN A 329 -3.42 9.31 12.84
CA ASN A 329 -3.32 9.42 14.30
C ASN A 329 -1.89 9.77 14.79
N THR A 330 -0.87 9.45 14.00
CA THR A 330 0.53 9.79 14.26
C THR A 330 0.90 11.20 13.79
N GLY A 331 0.04 11.86 13.02
CA GLY A 331 0.25 13.20 12.49
C GLY A 331 1.13 13.27 11.24
N ILE A 332 1.44 12.15 10.59
CA ILE A 332 2.23 12.11 9.35
C ILE A 332 1.40 12.66 8.18
N MET A 333 0.09 12.42 8.16
CA MET A 333 -0.83 12.97 7.15
C MET A 333 -2.15 13.43 7.76
N ASP A 334 -2.80 14.41 7.13
CA ASP A 334 -4.12 14.86 7.55
C ASP A 334 -5.26 14.00 6.91
N PRO A 335 -6.51 14.11 7.39
CA PRO A 335 -7.64 13.38 6.81
C PRO A 335 -7.91 13.67 5.33
N CYS A 336 -7.53 14.85 4.82
CA CYS A 336 -7.70 15.19 3.41
C CYS A 336 -6.70 14.40 2.55
N ARG A 337 -5.45 14.27 3.00
CA ARG A 337 -4.43 13.46 2.34
C ARG A 337 -4.77 11.97 2.43
N PHE A 338 -5.31 11.50 3.56
CA PHE A 338 -5.88 10.16 3.68
C PHE A 338 -6.90 9.88 2.57
N VAL A 339 -7.93 10.74 2.43
CA VAL A 339 -8.93 10.63 1.34
C VAL A 339 -8.27 10.67 -0.05
N SER A 340 -7.22 11.47 -0.22
CA SER A 340 -6.48 11.51 -1.49
C SER A 340 -5.94 10.14 -1.86
N VAL A 341 -5.13 9.53 -0.99
CA VAL A 341 -4.40 8.30 -1.30
C VAL A 341 -5.27 7.05 -1.24
N THR A 342 -6.37 7.06 -0.48
CA THR A 342 -7.27 5.88 -0.37
C THR A 342 -8.40 5.85 -1.39
N SER A 343 -8.71 6.96 -2.06
CA SER A 343 -9.83 7.02 -3.01
C SER A 343 -9.68 8.06 -4.13
N ALA A 344 -9.46 9.33 -3.82
CA ALA A 344 -9.60 10.39 -4.81
C ALA A 344 -8.55 10.30 -5.93
N THR A 345 -7.31 9.95 -5.58
CA THR A 345 -6.24 9.78 -6.55
C THR A 345 -6.48 8.57 -7.44
N ALA A 346 -6.90 7.42 -6.88
CA ALA A 346 -7.29 6.24 -7.66
C ALA A 346 -8.41 6.56 -8.65
N ALA A 347 -9.45 7.27 -8.20
CA ALA A 347 -10.54 7.70 -9.07
C ALA A 347 -10.05 8.58 -10.23
N ARG A 348 -9.08 9.48 -9.99
CA ARG A 348 -8.53 10.33 -11.05
C ARG A 348 -7.64 9.54 -12.01
N VAL A 349 -6.72 8.74 -11.48
CA VAL A 349 -5.78 7.92 -12.27
C VAL A 349 -6.54 6.99 -13.21
N PHE A 350 -7.55 6.27 -12.69
CA PHE A 350 -8.33 5.30 -13.47
C PHE A 350 -9.60 5.87 -14.12
N ASN A 351 -9.74 7.20 -14.17
CA ASN A 351 -10.81 7.91 -14.88
C ASN A 351 -12.24 7.62 -14.38
N LEU A 352 -12.39 7.47 -13.07
CA LEU A 352 -13.65 7.32 -12.35
C LEU A 352 -14.09 8.62 -11.64
N TRP A 353 -13.27 9.67 -11.69
CA TRP A 353 -13.53 10.96 -11.02
C TRP A 353 -14.47 11.86 -11.84
N PRO A 354 -15.39 12.63 -11.22
CA PRO A 354 -15.72 12.67 -9.79
C PRO A 354 -16.81 11.68 -9.38
N ARG A 355 -17.23 10.76 -10.28
CA ARG A 355 -18.27 9.76 -10.01
C ARG A 355 -17.94 8.94 -8.76
N LYS A 356 -16.66 8.55 -8.60
CA LYS A 356 -16.10 7.92 -7.40
C LYS A 356 -15.03 8.80 -6.75
N GLY A 357 -14.73 8.52 -5.49
CA GLY A 357 -13.64 9.17 -4.75
C GLY A 357 -13.91 10.61 -4.30
N ARG A 358 -15.15 11.11 -4.46
CA ARG A 358 -15.58 12.44 -3.99
C ARG A 358 -16.97 12.41 -3.38
N VAL A 359 -17.13 13.10 -2.25
CA VAL A 359 -18.45 13.42 -1.71
C VAL A 359 -18.91 14.71 -2.37
N CYS A 360 -19.76 14.63 -3.39
CA CYS A 360 -20.39 15.78 -4.03
C CYS A 360 -21.75 15.41 -4.67
N VAL A 361 -22.54 16.41 -5.05
CA VAL A 361 -23.78 16.18 -5.81
C VAL A 361 -23.43 15.54 -7.15
N GLY A 362 -24.15 14.49 -7.53
CA GLY A 362 -23.97 13.76 -8.79
C GLY A 362 -22.91 12.63 -8.75
N ALA A 363 -22.15 12.50 -7.66
CA ALA A 363 -21.29 11.33 -7.45
C ALA A 363 -22.13 10.11 -7.00
N ASP A 364 -21.57 8.91 -7.17
CA ASP A 364 -22.17 7.69 -6.64
C ASP A 364 -22.23 7.78 -5.10
N ALA A 365 -23.29 7.26 -4.50
CA ALA A 365 -23.48 7.25 -3.05
C ALA A 365 -22.67 6.13 -2.39
N ASP A 366 -21.36 6.15 -2.64
CA ASP A 366 -20.31 5.31 -2.07
C ASP A 366 -19.64 6.10 -0.94
N LEU A 367 -20.12 5.90 0.28
CA LEU A 367 -19.79 6.74 1.43
C LEU A 367 -19.39 5.91 2.64
N VAL A 368 -18.47 6.44 3.45
CA VAL A 368 -18.09 5.87 4.74
C VAL A 368 -18.34 6.90 5.82
N VAL A 369 -19.11 6.52 6.85
CA VAL A 369 -19.14 7.26 8.10
C VAL A 369 -18.03 6.68 8.97
N TRP A 370 -16.93 7.43 9.07
CA TRP A 370 -15.72 7.04 9.77
C TRP A 370 -15.74 7.62 11.19
N ASP A 371 -15.71 6.76 12.21
CA ASP A 371 -15.56 7.21 13.59
C ASP A 371 -14.07 7.21 13.96
N PRO A 372 -13.43 8.38 14.13
CA PRO A 372 -12.00 8.46 14.44
C PRO A 372 -11.64 7.97 15.86
N ARG A 373 -12.64 7.60 16.68
CA ARG A 373 -12.46 7.12 18.07
C ARG A 373 -12.77 5.63 18.21
N LEU A 374 -13.35 5.00 17.18
CA LEU A 374 -13.70 3.58 17.22
C LEU A 374 -12.42 2.75 17.30
N GLN A 375 -12.27 1.98 18.38
CA GLN A 375 -11.10 1.15 18.62
C GLN A 375 -11.39 -0.30 18.24
N ARG A 376 -10.47 -0.93 17.51
CA ARG A 376 -10.51 -2.38 17.24
C ARG A 376 -9.12 -2.98 17.33
N THR A 377 -9.06 -4.23 17.76
CA THR A 377 -7.90 -5.10 17.58
C THR A 377 -8.14 -5.95 16.34
N ILE A 378 -7.24 -5.88 15.36
CA ILE A 378 -7.34 -6.67 14.14
C ILE A 378 -7.13 -8.15 14.49
N SER A 379 -7.99 -9.01 13.99
CA SER A 379 -7.87 -10.46 14.20
C SER A 379 -8.53 -11.27 13.09
N ALA A 380 -7.87 -12.34 12.65
CA ALA A 380 -8.42 -13.33 11.74
C ALA A 380 -9.71 -13.99 12.26
N ALA A 381 -9.90 -14.04 13.59
CA ALA A 381 -11.14 -14.58 14.16
C ALA A 381 -12.38 -13.70 13.91
N ARG A 382 -12.19 -12.44 13.49
CA ARG A 382 -13.28 -11.44 13.35
C ARG A 382 -13.34 -10.77 11.99
N HIS A 383 -12.29 -10.89 11.17
CA HIS A 383 -12.28 -10.30 9.84
C HIS A 383 -13.32 -10.98 8.92
N ALA A 384 -13.61 -10.34 7.79
CA ALA A 384 -14.55 -10.79 6.78
C ALA A 384 -13.89 -11.53 5.60
N HIS A 385 -12.56 -11.68 5.62
CA HIS A 385 -11.81 -12.54 4.70
C HIS A 385 -12.16 -14.03 4.88
N ALA A 386 -11.89 -14.83 3.84
CA ALA A 386 -12.05 -16.29 3.85
C ALA A 386 -10.85 -17.05 4.43
N VAL A 387 -9.67 -16.41 4.50
CA VAL A 387 -8.44 -16.99 5.04
C VAL A 387 -8.41 -16.93 6.56
N ASP A 388 -7.85 -17.93 7.23
CA ASP A 388 -7.72 -18.00 8.69
C ASP A 388 -6.38 -17.43 9.22
N PHE A 389 -5.92 -16.34 8.58
CA PHE A 389 -4.67 -15.66 8.90
C PHE A 389 -4.78 -14.17 8.57
N ASN A 390 -4.17 -13.31 9.39
CA ASN A 390 -4.10 -11.89 9.12
C ASN A 390 -2.67 -11.37 9.41
N ILE A 391 -2.02 -10.73 8.44
CA ILE A 391 -0.67 -10.16 8.63
C ILE A 391 -0.63 -9.02 9.65
N PHE A 392 -1.79 -8.47 10.03
CA PHE A 392 -1.94 -7.43 11.04
C PHE A 392 -2.49 -7.95 12.37
N GLU A 393 -2.45 -9.27 12.61
CA GLU A 393 -2.99 -9.91 13.81
C GLU A 393 -2.53 -9.21 15.11
N GLY A 394 -3.48 -8.88 15.98
CA GLY A 394 -3.21 -8.27 17.28
C GLY A 394 -2.91 -6.77 17.25
N GLN A 395 -2.83 -6.14 16.07
CA GLN A 395 -2.62 -4.69 15.99
C GLN A 395 -3.87 -3.93 16.45
N ASN A 396 -3.67 -2.95 17.34
CA ASN A 396 -4.72 -2.04 17.79
C ASN A 396 -4.79 -0.82 16.87
N VAL A 397 -5.97 -0.57 16.30
CA VAL A 397 -6.24 0.61 15.47
C VAL A 397 -7.38 1.44 16.06
N VAL A 398 -7.25 2.75 15.98
CA VAL A 398 -8.24 3.73 16.43
C VAL A 398 -8.66 4.54 15.21
N GLY A 399 -9.94 4.56 14.89
CA GLY A 399 -10.42 5.04 13.59
C GLY A 399 -10.81 3.88 12.70
N SER A 400 -12.09 3.74 12.42
CA SER A 400 -12.64 2.64 11.61
C SER A 400 -14.00 3.02 11.02
N PRO A 401 -14.47 2.33 9.97
CA PRO A 401 -15.80 2.57 9.44
C PRO A 401 -16.84 2.17 10.49
N GLN A 402 -17.82 3.04 10.75
CA GLN A 402 -19.01 2.68 11.50
C GLN A 402 -20.17 2.36 10.56
N TYR A 403 -20.29 3.11 9.46
CA TYR A 403 -21.24 2.81 8.39
C TYR A 403 -20.52 2.81 7.05
N VAL A 404 -20.91 1.88 6.18
CA VAL A 404 -20.47 1.85 4.79
C VAL A 404 -21.68 1.78 3.89
N VAL A 405 -21.78 2.73 2.97
CA VAL A 405 -22.84 2.86 1.99
C VAL A 405 -22.24 2.55 0.63
N VAL A 406 -22.84 1.61 -0.10
CA VAL A 406 -22.47 1.23 -1.46
C VAL A 406 -23.67 1.51 -2.35
N ASN A 407 -23.50 2.30 -3.41
CA ASN A 407 -24.58 2.66 -4.34
C ASN A 407 -25.88 3.11 -3.62
N GLY A 408 -25.76 3.85 -2.51
CA GLY A 408 -26.89 4.36 -1.73
C GLY A 408 -27.53 3.37 -0.75
N ARG A 409 -27.04 2.12 -0.66
CA ARG A 409 -27.48 1.10 0.30
C ARG A 409 -26.50 1.01 1.47
N VAL A 410 -26.99 1.04 2.70
CA VAL A 410 -26.18 0.74 3.89
C VAL A 410 -25.82 -0.74 3.90
N CYS A 411 -24.56 -1.05 3.67
CA CYS A 411 -24.03 -2.42 3.59
C CYS A 411 -23.22 -2.81 4.83
N PHE A 412 -22.78 -1.84 5.63
CA PHE A 412 -22.19 -2.07 6.95
C PHE A 412 -22.80 -1.08 7.95
N ASP A 413 -23.21 -1.58 9.11
CA ASP A 413 -23.99 -0.87 10.13
C ASP A 413 -23.53 -1.31 11.53
N ASP A 414 -22.59 -0.56 12.11
CA ASP A 414 -22.09 -0.76 13.47
C ASP A 414 -21.65 -2.20 13.78
N GLY A 415 -20.82 -2.77 12.90
CA GLY A 415 -20.34 -4.16 13.02
C GLY A 415 -21.21 -5.19 12.29
N ASP A 416 -22.42 -4.84 11.89
CA ASP A 416 -23.30 -5.73 11.13
C ASP A 416 -23.13 -5.54 9.61
N LEU A 417 -22.59 -6.58 8.95
CA LEU A 417 -22.28 -6.57 7.53
C LEU A 417 -23.43 -7.18 6.72
N ARG A 418 -24.17 -6.33 6.00
CA ARG A 418 -25.41 -6.62 5.27
C ARG A 418 -25.24 -6.45 3.76
N VAL A 419 -24.18 -7.03 3.21
CA VAL A 419 -23.91 -7.03 1.77
C VAL A 419 -24.84 -7.99 1.02
N VAL A 420 -25.03 -7.73 -0.27
CA VAL A 420 -25.80 -8.60 -1.17
C VAL A 420 -24.87 -9.04 -2.29
N GLU A 421 -24.80 -10.35 -2.51
CA GLU A 421 -24.02 -10.95 -3.59
C GLU A 421 -24.53 -10.46 -4.96
N GLY A 422 -23.62 -10.06 -5.84
CA GLY A 422 -23.95 -9.52 -7.17
C GLY A 422 -24.59 -8.12 -7.18
N PHE A 423 -24.54 -7.40 -6.06
CA PHE A 423 -25.05 -6.03 -5.96
C PHE A 423 -24.12 -4.99 -6.61
N GLY A 424 -22.82 -5.23 -6.52
CA GLY A 424 -21.81 -4.40 -7.16
C GLY A 424 -21.89 -4.46 -8.68
N LYS A 425 -21.41 -3.42 -9.34
CA LYS A 425 -21.40 -3.36 -10.81
C LYS A 425 -19.99 -3.21 -11.35
N PHE A 426 -19.76 -3.78 -12.54
CA PHE A 426 -18.59 -3.44 -13.32
C PHE A 426 -18.65 -1.96 -13.73
N VAL A 427 -17.57 -1.24 -13.45
CA VAL A 427 -17.42 0.17 -13.78
C VAL A 427 -16.34 0.33 -14.82
N LYS A 428 -16.73 0.80 -15.99
CA LYS A 428 -15.81 1.12 -17.08
C LYS A 428 -14.85 2.22 -16.65
N THR A 429 -13.60 2.06 -17.02
CA THR A 429 -12.50 3.02 -16.88
C THR A 429 -12.11 3.49 -18.29
N PRO A 430 -12.70 4.60 -18.80
CA PRO A 430 -12.38 5.07 -20.15
C PRO A 430 -10.92 5.50 -20.27
N VAL A 431 -10.34 5.33 -21.45
CA VAL A 431 -8.98 5.83 -21.77
C VAL A 431 -8.89 7.36 -21.70
N MET A 432 -7.69 7.90 -21.86
CA MET A 432 -7.41 9.34 -21.87
C MET A 432 -7.84 10.03 -20.58
N SER A 433 -7.55 9.42 -19.42
CA SER A 433 -7.76 10.06 -18.11
C SER A 433 -7.22 11.49 -18.13
N PRO A 434 -8.05 12.53 -17.87
CA PRO A 434 -7.58 13.91 -17.86
C PRO A 434 -6.47 14.16 -16.84
N TYR A 435 -6.48 13.41 -15.74
CA TYR A 435 -5.43 13.51 -14.72
C TYR A 435 -4.09 12.97 -15.22
N VAL A 436 -4.09 11.90 -16.01
CA VAL A 436 -2.88 11.27 -16.55
C VAL A 436 -2.40 11.98 -17.83
N TYR A 437 -3.30 12.32 -18.73
CA TYR A 437 -3.00 12.79 -20.09
C TYR A 437 -3.27 14.30 -20.30
N GLY A 438 -3.94 14.98 -19.38
CA GLY A 438 -4.33 16.39 -19.49
C GLY A 438 -3.37 17.40 -18.83
N GLY A 439 -2.25 16.94 -18.27
CA GLY A 439 -1.23 17.83 -17.68
C GLY A 439 -1.50 18.29 -16.24
N GLU A 440 -2.52 17.73 -15.57
CA GLU A 440 -2.84 17.97 -14.14
C GLU A 440 -2.08 17.06 -13.15
N ALA A 441 -1.16 16.24 -13.68
CA ALA A 441 -0.45 15.22 -12.92
C ALA A 441 0.57 15.79 -11.91
N PRO A 442 1.05 14.97 -10.95
CA PRO A 442 2.01 15.41 -9.93
C PRO A 442 3.26 16.00 -10.57
N LYS A 443 3.51 17.30 -10.32
CA LYS A 443 4.81 17.93 -10.58
C LYS A 443 5.73 17.61 -9.41
N ALA A 444 7.02 17.43 -9.67
CA ALA A 444 8.01 17.27 -8.60
C ALA A 444 7.88 18.45 -7.62
N ARG A 445 7.57 18.17 -6.34
CA ARG A 445 7.59 19.19 -5.30
C ARG A 445 9.04 19.53 -4.95
N THR A 446 9.35 20.82 -4.87
CA THR A 446 10.44 21.27 -4.00
C THR A 446 10.02 21.03 -2.55
N PRO A 447 10.84 20.40 -1.71
CA PRO A 447 10.50 20.19 -0.31
C PRO A 447 10.35 21.55 0.38
N GLU A 448 9.12 21.93 0.70
CA GLU A 448 8.86 23.03 1.63
C GLU A 448 8.74 22.45 3.04
N PRO A 449 9.31 23.11 4.07
CA PRO A 449 9.15 22.67 5.44
C PRO A 449 7.66 22.67 5.80
N HIS A 450 7.14 21.50 6.19
CA HIS A 450 5.77 21.34 6.66
C HIS A 450 5.49 22.33 7.79
N ALA A 451 4.64 23.32 7.53
CA ALA A 451 4.03 24.08 8.60
C ALA A 451 3.11 23.14 9.37
N PRO A 452 3.19 23.06 10.71
CA PRO A 452 2.31 22.20 11.48
C PRO A 452 0.86 22.60 11.19
N SER A 453 0.08 21.66 10.65
CA SER A 453 -1.35 21.85 10.41
C SER A 453 -2.04 22.31 11.69
N PRO A 454 -3.03 23.22 11.62
CA PRO A 454 -3.86 23.53 12.77
C PRO A 454 -4.46 22.21 13.26
N ARG A 455 -4.16 21.86 14.52
CA ARG A 455 -4.79 20.72 15.18
C ARG A 455 -6.29 20.94 15.07
N LEU A 456 -7.00 20.05 14.37
CA LEU A 456 -8.41 19.87 14.70
C LEU A 456 -8.43 19.53 16.19
N ASP A 457 -9.30 20.20 16.95
CA ASP A 457 -9.59 19.85 18.35
C ASP A 457 -10.26 18.46 18.39
N LEU A 458 -9.45 17.43 18.16
CA LEU A 458 -9.72 16.07 18.51
C LEU A 458 -9.38 15.93 19.99
N PRO A 459 -10.26 15.37 20.83
CA PRO A 459 -9.99 15.21 22.25
C PRO A 459 -8.71 14.40 22.47
N THR A 460 -7.73 15.10 23.03
CA THR A 460 -6.49 14.68 23.72
C THR A 460 -6.04 13.21 23.61
N ARG A 461 -4.95 13.03 22.84
CA ARG A 461 -3.76 12.20 23.09
C ARG A 461 -3.93 11.09 24.16
N VAL A 462 -4.21 9.86 23.72
CA VAL A 462 -4.03 8.66 24.55
C VAL A 462 -2.55 8.25 24.46
N THR A 463 -1.75 8.61 25.46
CA THR A 463 -0.40 8.08 25.62
C THR A 463 -0.48 6.73 26.34
N ASN A 464 0.21 5.70 25.83
CA ASN A 464 0.47 4.47 26.57
C ASN A 464 1.28 4.81 27.84
N GLY A 465 0.68 4.62 29.02
CA GLY A 465 1.34 4.80 30.32
C GLY A 465 0.62 4.00 31.42
N THR A 466 1.39 3.20 32.15
CA THR A 466 1.02 2.38 33.32
C THR A 466 0.49 3.23 34.51
N PRO A 467 -0.25 2.63 35.47
CA PRO A 467 -1.19 3.37 36.30
C PRO A 467 -0.54 3.99 37.54
N THR A 468 -0.87 5.24 37.82
CA THR A 468 -0.77 5.84 39.16
C THR A 468 -2.13 6.41 39.57
N PRO A 469 -2.49 6.36 40.87
CA PRO A 469 -3.88 6.40 41.29
C PRO A 469 -4.37 7.80 41.68
N THR A 470 -5.68 7.98 41.44
CA THR A 470 -6.63 8.87 42.13
C THR A 470 -6.42 10.39 42.09
N SER A 471 -7.34 11.07 41.40
CA SER A 471 -8.04 12.25 41.93
C SER A 471 -9.37 12.49 41.22
N GLU A 472 -10.46 12.24 41.96
CA GLU A 472 -11.74 12.95 42.03
C GLU A 472 -12.56 13.25 40.75
N LEU A 473 -13.63 12.47 40.60
CA LEU A 473 -14.95 12.93 40.17
C LEU A 473 -15.99 11.97 40.77
N GLN A 474 -16.76 12.43 41.78
CA GLN A 474 -17.97 11.74 42.22
C GLN A 474 -19.21 12.61 42.03
N LEU A 475 -20.18 12.02 41.35
CA LEU A 475 -21.54 12.47 41.19
C LEU A 475 -22.31 12.47 42.51
N VAL A 476 -23.10 13.54 42.64
CA VAL A 476 -24.42 13.71 43.27
C VAL A 476 -25.19 12.41 43.62
N SER A 477 -25.47 12.20 44.92
CA SER A 477 -26.81 12.09 45.53
C SER A 477 -26.86 11.13 46.74
N LYS A 478 -27.10 11.67 47.94
CA LYS A 478 -28.29 11.39 48.77
C LYS A 478 -28.15 12.04 50.15
N GLN A 479 -29.18 12.80 50.51
CA GLN A 479 -29.46 13.23 51.88
C GLN A 479 -29.77 12.00 52.75
N LEU A 480 -29.15 11.92 53.93
CA LEU A 480 -29.77 11.42 55.16
C LEU A 480 -28.91 11.85 56.36
N ALA A 481 -29.56 12.68 57.18
CA ALA A 481 -29.39 13.04 58.58
C ALA A 481 -28.20 12.49 59.41
N ASP A 482 -27.59 13.45 60.11
CA ASP A 482 -27.28 13.46 61.54
C ASP A 482 -26.17 12.57 62.13
N SER A 483 -25.20 13.30 62.71
CA SER A 483 -24.61 13.11 64.04
C SER A 483 -23.16 12.63 64.17
N ALA A 484 -22.43 13.44 64.94
CA ALA A 484 -21.26 13.18 65.79
C ALA A 484 -19.91 12.92 65.09
N LEU A 485 -18.98 13.88 65.12
CA LEU A 485 -18.08 14.24 66.23
C LEU A 485 -17.06 13.15 66.59
N SER A 486 -15.81 13.48 66.24
CA SER A 486 -14.59 13.38 67.03
C SER A 486 -14.03 12.02 67.41
N SER A 487 -12.74 11.86 67.08
CA SER A 487 -11.63 11.29 67.86
C SER A 487 -10.84 10.34 66.96
N GLY A 488 -9.54 10.50 66.71
CA GLY A 488 -8.50 11.14 67.48
C GLY A 488 -7.31 10.18 67.56
N CYS A 489 -6.09 10.70 67.35
CA CYS A 489 -4.78 10.06 67.57
C CYS A 489 -4.41 8.86 66.68
N SER A 490 -3.15 8.56 66.35
CA SER A 490 -1.88 9.26 66.39
C SER A 490 -0.88 8.33 65.67
N THR A 491 0.04 8.93 64.92
CA THR A 491 1.33 8.40 64.42
C THR A 491 2.21 7.90 65.61
N PRO A 492 3.37 7.18 65.47
CA PRO A 492 4.47 7.60 64.58
C PRO A 492 5.58 6.62 64.12
N THR A 493 6.37 7.14 63.16
CA THR A 493 7.83 6.98 62.93
C THR A 493 8.40 5.61 62.52
N GLY A 494 9.44 5.51 61.68
CA GLY A 494 10.44 6.52 61.34
C GLY A 494 11.31 6.16 60.10
N ARG A 495 11.98 7.20 59.61
CA ARG A 495 13.03 7.20 58.57
C ARG A 495 14.34 6.57 59.05
N LYS A 496 15.09 5.97 58.11
CA LYS A 496 16.57 6.05 57.96
C LYS A 496 16.88 5.90 56.46
N MET A 497 17.46 6.90 55.80
CA MET A 497 18.88 7.29 55.62
C MET A 497 19.70 6.37 54.68
N ARG A 498 20.21 7.00 53.61
CA ARG A 498 21.15 6.50 52.59
C ARG A 498 22.57 6.35 53.16
N GLU A 499 23.35 5.50 52.49
CA GLU A 499 24.82 5.47 52.55
C GLU A 499 25.44 5.43 51.13
N PRO A 500 26.71 5.85 50.97
CA PRO A 500 27.27 6.48 49.76
C PRO A 500 28.28 5.59 48.99
N GLY A 501 28.49 5.87 47.68
CA GLY A 501 29.47 5.13 46.87
C GLY A 501 29.53 5.50 45.37
N GLN A 502 29.66 6.79 45.04
CA GLN A 502 29.81 7.26 43.65
C GLN A 502 30.96 6.59 42.87
N ARG A 503 30.73 6.34 41.58
CA ARG A 503 31.59 6.88 40.52
C ARG A 503 30.73 7.56 39.47
N ASP A 504 31.01 8.85 39.30
CA ASP A 504 30.48 9.76 38.30
C ASP A 504 31.51 9.84 37.15
N LEU A 505 31.05 9.68 35.91
CA LEU A 505 31.86 9.86 34.70
C LEU A 505 30.99 10.56 33.65
N GLN A 506 30.76 11.86 33.85
CA GLN A 506 30.34 12.74 32.77
C GLN A 506 31.55 13.44 32.13
N ASN A 507 31.37 13.73 30.84
CA ASN A 507 32.03 14.76 30.02
C ASN A 507 33.22 14.35 29.16
N SER A 508 32.94 14.02 27.90
CA SER A 508 33.83 14.36 26.79
C SER A 508 33.01 14.94 25.64
N THR A 509 33.08 16.26 25.48
CA THR A 509 32.66 17.02 24.31
C THR A 509 33.88 17.24 23.43
N PHE A 510 33.94 16.59 22.27
CA PHE A 510 34.85 16.97 21.20
C PHE A 510 34.03 17.38 19.96
N SER A 511 34.21 18.65 19.57
CA SER A 511 33.73 19.23 18.33
C SER A 511 34.94 19.86 17.65
N ILE A 512 35.27 19.43 16.44
CA ILE A 512 36.21 20.13 15.56
C ILE A 512 35.47 20.46 14.28
N SER A 513 35.15 21.75 14.15
CA SER A 513 34.73 22.40 12.93
C SER A 513 35.88 23.32 12.49
N LYS A 514 36.42 23.10 11.28
CA LYS A 514 36.85 24.18 10.38
C LYS A 514 37.13 23.65 8.97
N GLU A 515 36.28 24.06 8.03
CA GLU A 515 36.59 24.16 6.60
C GLU A 515 37.28 25.50 6.31
N LEU A 516 38.22 25.47 5.37
CA LEU A 516 38.40 26.34 4.19
C LEU A 516 39.89 26.57 3.89
N GLU A 517 40.35 26.07 2.74
CA GLU A 517 40.91 26.87 1.62
C GLU A 517 41.48 25.92 0.53
N GLY A 518 41.06 26.10 -0.73
CA GLY A 518 41.77 25.59 -1.92
C GLY A 518 42.61 26.72 -2.54
N PRO A 519 42.94 26.69 -3.83
CA PRO A 519 43.47 25.63 -4.70
C PRO A 519 44.97 25.87 -5.01
N GLU A 520 45.57 24.97 -5.81
CA GLU A 520 46.91 25.08 -6.43
C GLU A 520 48.14 24.72 -5.57
N THR A 521 48.69 23.51 -5.80
CA THR A 521 50.09 23.34 -6.23
C THR A 521 50.36 21.87 -6.57
N LYS A 522 50.66 21.62 -7.84
CA LYS A 522 51.18 20.35 -8.36
C LYS A 522 52.67 20.26 -8.05
N THR A 523 53.16 19.11 -7.60
CA THR A 523 54.58 18.75 -7.74
C THR A 523 54.70 17.43 -8.49
N SER A 524 55.21 17.54 -9.70
CA SER A 524 55.58 16.46 -10.63
C SER A 524 56.91 15.83 -10.24
N VAL A 525 57.02 14.51 -10.38
CA VAL A 525 58.31 13.79 -10.39
C VAL A 525 58.51 13.22 -11.80
N ARG A 526 59.68 13.52 -12.39
CA ARG A 526 60.08 13.19 -13.76
C ARG A 526 60.91 11.88 -13.79
N VAL A 527 60.67 11.11 -14.84
CA VAL A 527 61.20 9.77 -15.20
C VAL A 527 62.64 9.79 -15.72
N ARG A 528 63.38 8.68 -15.59
CA ARG A 528 64.44 8.25 -16.53
C ARG A 528 64.36 6.74 -16.82
N ASN A 529 64.06 6.40 -18.08
CA ASN A 529 64.29 5.07 -18.69
C ASN A 529 65.60 5.10 -19.51
N PRO A 530 66.28 3.95 -19.71
CA PRO A 530 67.45 3.82 -20.58
C PRO A 530 67.08 3.59 -22.07
N PRO A 531 68.03 3.73 -23.01
CA PRO A 531 67.75 3.95 -24.43
C PRO A 531 67.93 2.69 -25.31
N GLY A 532 67.20 2.63 -26.43
CA GLY A 532 67.63 1.93 -27.64
C GLY A 532 66.56 1.13 -28.38
N GLY A 533 66.24 1.54 -29.61
CA GLY A 533 65.59 0.68 -30.63
C GLY A 533 64.46 1.34 -31.42
N LYS A 534 64.79 1.89 -32.60
CA LYS A 534 63.84 2.35 -33.64
C LYS A 534 63.43 1.15 -34.53
N SER A 535 62.18 1.09 -34.99
CA SER A 535 61.82 1.28 -36.43
C SER A 535 60.36 0.87 -36.76
N SER A 536 59.59 1.85 -37.21
CA SER A 536 58.62 1.87 -38.34
C SER A 536 57.80 0.63 -38.75
N GLY A 537 56.49 0.84 -38.90
CA GLY A 537 55.65 0.10 -39.84
C GLY A 537 54.17 0.43 -39.70
N LEU A 538 53.66 1.33 -40.55
CA LEU A 538 52.23 1.49 -40.85
C LEU A 538 51.65 0.20 -41.41
N TRP A 539 50.45 -0.20 -40.98
CA TRP A 539 49.25 -0.52 -41.79
C TRP A 539 48.03 -0.56 -40.88
#